data_AF-A0A8J6HBK0-F1
#
_entry.id   AF-A0A8J6HBK0-F1
#
_cell.length_a   1.000
_cell.length_b   1.000
_cell.length_c   1.000
_cell.angle_alpha   90.00
_cell.angle_beta   90.00
_cell.angle_gamma   90.00
#
_symmetry.space_group_name_H-M   'P 1'
#
loop_
_entity.id
_entity.type
_entity.pdbx_description
1 polymer ?
#
loop_
_entity_poly.entity_id
_entity_poly.type
_entity_poly.pdbx_seq_one_letter_code
_entity_poly.pdbx_strand_id
1 'polypeptide(L)'
;MPKSPKARKESSKREREEGRMSEEGINPFRKSSRTEKSPSRGEERNQSKEIEKKIETVLREIKEDMAGIVEEIKARREELAAAREKEGEQERGDMLKSSEVRKESSKREREEGRTSKEGKNPLRNSSRRRRSPNRSEEENQSKEMDKELKTTMIREMREEIKTLRKELAAVREENGELRKELATVREEMRGREEKGQFKKADWMKRMKMIEEKMEQREKKERKNNVITLLYLFLN
;
A
#
# COMPACT_ATOMS: atom_id res chain seq x y z
N MET A 1 -32.30 33.24 5.05
CA MET A 1 -32.85 32.42 3.96
C MET A 1 -31.83 32.32 2.84
N PRO A 2 -31.18 31.17 2.62
CA PRO A 2 -30.29 30.99 1.47
C PRO A 2 -31.07 30.48 0.26
N LYS A 3 -30.80 31.13 -0.88
CA LYS A 3 -31.43 30.89 -2.19
C LYS A 3 -30.85 29.64 -2.84
N SER A 4 -31.74 28.79 -3.34
CA SER A 4 -31.49 27.60 -4.16
C SER A 4 -30.97 27.94 -5.57
N PRO A 5 -30.02 27.19 -6.14
CA PRO A 5 -29.72 27.23 -7.56
C PRO A 5 -30.57 26.22 -8.35
N LYS A 6 -31.39 26.76 -9.26
CA LYS A 6 -32.00 26.05 -10.41
C LYS A 6 -31.07 26.14 -11.63
N ALA A 7 -31.31 25.24 -12.58
CA ALA A 7 -30.68 25.07 -13.90
C ALA A 7 -29.46 24.12 -13.87
N ARG A 8 -29.28 23.19 -14.82
CA ARG A 8 -29.60 23.27 -16.25
C ARG A 8 -29.69 21.85 -16.84
N LYS A 9 -30.81 21.52 -17.49
CA LYS A 9 -30.96 20.34 -18.35
C LYS A 9 -30.82 20.82 -19.80
N GLU A 10 -29.66 20.57 -20.40
CA GLU A 10 -29.40 20.73 -21.84
C GLU A 10 -28.91 19.35 -22.32
N SER A 11 -29.79 18.59 -22.97
CA SER A 11 -29.84 18.43 -24.44
C SER A 11 -28.68 17.58 -24.98
N SER A 12 -28.86 16.25 -24.96
CA SER A 12 -28.16 15.34 -25.87
C SER A 12 -29.21 14.57 -26.67
N LYS A 13 -29.56 15.17 -27.81
CA LYS A 13 -30.49 14.65 -28.81
C LYS A 13 -29.90 15.04 -30.16
N ARG A 14 -28.92 14.29 -30.65
CA ARG A 14 -28.41 14.31 -32.04
C ARG A 14 -27.31 13.27 -32.17
N GLU A 15 -27.63 12.16 -32.84
CA GLU A 15 -26.78 11.39 -33.76
C GLU A 15 -27.53 10.09 -34.10
N ARG A 16 -28.56 10.30 -34.92
CA ARG A 16 -29.20 9.27 -35.74
C ARG A 16 -29.36 9.92 -37.10
N GLU A 17 -28.38 9.72 -37.96
CA GLU A 17 -28.46 9.74 -39.42
C GLU A 17 -27.05 9.83 -39.96
N GLU A 18 -26.61 8.75 -40.60
CA GLU A 18 -25.87 8.71 -41.87
C GLU A 18 -25.08 7.40 -41.94
N GLY A 19 -25.53 6.51 -42.82
CA GLY A 19 -24.98 5.17 -42.96
C GLY A 19 -25.87 4.21 -43.75
N ARG A 20 -26.77 4.72 -44.60
CA ARG A 20 -27.33 3.96 -45.73
C ARG A 20 -26.39 4.20 -46.91
N MET A 21 -25.36 3.37 -47.01
CA MET A 21 -24.55 3.25 -48.22
C MET A 21 -24.69 1.83 -48.72
N SER A 22 -25.33 1.74 -49.90
CA SER A 22 -25.20 0.67 -50.91
C SER A 22 -25.39 -0.78 -50.45
N GLU A 23 -26.62 -1.25 -50.65
CA GLU A 23 -26.88 -2.57 -51.25
C GLU A 23 -26.00 -2.81 -52.49
N GLU A 24 -25.72 -4.08 -52.79
CA GLU A 24 -24.93 -4.61 -53.92
C GLU A 24 -23.44 -4.92 -53.65
N GLY A 25 -23.20 -5.65 -52.55
CA GLY A 25 -22.03 -6.52 -52.42
C GLY A 25 -22.45 -7.98 -52.61
N ILE A 26 -22.20 -8.52 -53.80
CA ILE A 26 -22.20 -9.96 -54.11
C ILE A 26 -21.52 -10.69 -52.95
N ASN A 27 -22.23 -11.59 -52.26
CA ASN A 27 -21.67 -12.40 -51.17
C ASN A 27 -21.25 -13.78 -51.72
N PRO A 28 -19.98 -13.97 -52.16
CA PRO A 28 -19.50 -15.25 -52.69
C PRO A 28 -19.36 -16.34 -51.61
N PHE A 29 -19.72 -16.06 -50.36
CA PHE A 29 -19.68 -17.03 -49.25
C PHE A 29 -20.95 -17.88 -49.10
N ARG A 30 -21.77 -17.98 -50.15
CA ARG A 30 -22.82 -19.03 -50.23
C ARG A 30 -22.23 -20.36 -50.70
N LYS A 31 -21.09 -20.78 -50.15
CA LYS A 31 -20.53 -22.11 -50.36
C LYS A 31 -20.59 -22.88 -49.05
N SER A 32 -21.25 -24.04 -49.12
CA SER A 32 -21.17 -25.11 -48.14
C SER A 32 -21.81 -24.77 -46.79
N SER A 33 -23.14 -24.87 -46.72
CA SER A 33 -23.82 -25.37 -45.52
C SER A 33 -23.38 -26.82 -45.28
N ARG A 34 -22.13 -26.99 -44.85
CA ARG A 34 -21.64 -28.22 -44.26
C ARG A 34 -22.47 -28.37 -43.01
N THR A 35 -23.38 -29.33 -43.02
CA THR A 35 -24.15 -29.72 -41.85
C THR A 35 -23.14 -30.26 -40.84
N GLU A 36 -22.56 -29.36 -40.05
CA GLU A 36 -21.82 -29.74 -38.85
C GLU A 36 -22.81 -30.52 -38.01
N LYS A 37 -22.63 -31.85 -38.01
CA LYS A 37 -23.39 -32.77 -37.18
C LYS A 37 -23.30 -32.23 -35.77
N SER A 38 -24.44 -31.76 -35.26
CA SER A 38 -24.52 -31.32 -33.87
C SER A 38 -23.97 -32.44 -33.00
N PRO A 39 -23.05 -32.13 -32.07
CA PRO A 39 -22.47 -33.14 -31.20
C PRO A 39 -23.61 -33.91 -30.54
N SER A 40 -23.47 -35.22 -30.51
CA SER A 40 -24.48 -36.07 -29.88
C SER A 40 -24.60 -35.68 -28.40
N ARG A 41 -25.78 -35.81 -27.82
CA ARG A 41 -26.03 -35.50 -26.39
C ARG A 41 -25.06 -36.21 -25.43
N GLY A 42 -24.43 -37.30 -25.87
CA GLY A 42 -23.35 -37.99 -25.15
C GLY A 42 -22.01 -37.24 -25.19
N GLU A 43 -21.65 -36.67 -26.34
CA GLU A 43 -20.42 -35.87 -26.50
C GLU A 43 -20.50 -34.56 -25.70
N GLU A 44 -21.64 -33.88 -25.70
CA GLU A 44 -21.84 -32.67 -24.89
C GLU A 44 -21.67 -32.95 -23.39
N ARG A 45 -22.17 -34.10 -22.91
CA ARG A 45 -21.99 -34.53 -21.50
C ARG A 45 -20.53 -34.81 -21.17
N ASN A 46 -19.79 -35.42 -22.10
CA ASN A 46 -18.37 -35.69 -21.90
C ASN A 46 -17.54 -34.40 -21.90
N GLN A 47 -17.83 -33.46 -22.81
CA GLN A 47 -17.20 -32.14 -22.83
C GLN A 47 -17.50 -31.36 -21.55
N SER A 48 -18.75 -31.39 -21.07
CA SER A 48 -19.13 -30.74 -19.81
C SER A 48 -18.34 -31.29 -18.62
N LYS A 49 -18.19 -32.63 -18.53
CA LYS A 49 -17.39 -33.26 -17.47
C LYS A 49 -15.91 -32.93 -17.56
N GLU A 50 -15.37 -32.79 -18.77
CA GLU A 50 -13.97 -32.40 -18.97
C GLU A 50 -13.73 -30.94 -18.55
N ILE A 51 -14.65 -30.04 -18.90
CA ILE A 51 -14.60 -28.64 -18.47
C ILE A 51 -14.71 -28.54 -16.95
N GLU A 52 -15.61 -29.29 -16.32
CA GLU A 52 -15.77 -29.34 -14.86
C GLU A 52 -14.46 -29.77 -14.17
N LYS A 53 -13.83 -30.84 -14.66
CA LYS A 53 -12.50 -31.27 -14.17
C LYS A 53 -11.44 -30.19 -14.33
N LYS A 54 -11.40 -29.48 -15.46
CA LYS A 54 -10.44 -28.37 -15.68
C LYS A 54 -10.68 -27.23 -14.71
N ILE A 55 -11.94 -26.88 -14.43
CA ILE A 55 -12.29 -25.87 -13.44
C ILE A 55 -11.86 -26.30 -12.04
N GLU A 56 -12.08 -27.55 -11.65
CA GLU A 56 -11.65 -28.07 -10.35
C GLU A 56 -10.13 -28.03 -10.17
N THR A 57 -9.35 -28.35 -11.20
CA THR A 57 -7.88 -28.24 -11.17
C THR A 57 -7.44 -26.80 -10.96
N VAL A 58 -7.95 -25.85 -11.75
CA VAL A 58 -7.61 -24.42 -11.61
C VAL A 58 -8.00 -23.89 -10.23
N LEU A 59 -9.16 -24.30 -9.70
CA LEU A 59 -9.58 -23.91 -8.34
C LEU A 59 -8.67 -24.49 -7.24
N ARG A 60 -8.05 -25.65 -7.48
CA ARG A 60 -7.08 -26.23 -6.54
C ARG A 60 -5.77 -25.44 -6.56
N GLU A 61 -5.25 -25.14 -7.74
CA GLU A 61 -4.04 -24.32 -7.93
C GLU A 61 -4.20 -22.94 -7.27
N ILE A 62 -5.32 -22.25 -7.51
CA ILE A 62 -5.59 -20.95 -6.88
C ILE A 62 -5.62 -21.04 -5.34
N LYS A 63 -6.15 -22.14 -4.78
CA LYS A 63 -6.18 -22.34 -3.32
C LYS A 63 -4.78 -22.56 -2.76
N GLU A 64 -3.94 -23.31 -3.46
CA GLU A 64 -2.54 -23.55 -3.08
C GLU A 64 -1.73 -22.26 -3.13
N ASP A 65 -1.87 -21.47 -4.20
CA ASP A 65 -1.23 -20.16 -4.33
C ASP A 65 -1.66 -19.20 -3.21
N MET A 66 -2.97 -19.15 -2.91
CA MET A 66 -3.49 -18.33 -1.82
C MET A 66 -2.93 -18.76 -0.45
N ALA A 67 -2.79 -20.06 -0.22
CA ALA A 67 -2.19 -20.57 1.02
C ALA A 67 -0.72 -20.15 1.12
N GLY A 68 0.03 -20.22 0.03
CA GLY A 68 1.42 -19.73 -0.03
C GLY A 68 1.54 -18.25 0.29
N ILE A 69 0.68 -17.40 -0.30
CA ILE A 69 0.64 -15.96 -0.02
C ILE A 69 0.33 -15.66 1.45
N VAL A 70 -0.60 -16.42 2.06
CA VAL A 70 -0.94 -16.25 3.48
C VAL A 70 0.24 -16.57 4.39
N GLU A 71 0.96 -17.66 4.13
CA GLU A 71 2.16 -18.00 4.89
C GLU A 71 3.29 -16.98 4.68
N GLU A 72 3.48 -16.45 3.47
CA GLU A 72 4.45 -15.38 3.21
C GLU A 72 4.11 -14.11 4.00
N ILE A 73 2.84 -13.69 4.01
CA ILE A 73 2.39 -12.53 4.80
C ILE A 73 2.64 -12.75 6.30
N LYS A 74 2.42 -13.98 6.79
CA LYS A 74 2.67 -14.33 8.18
C LYS A 74 4.16 -14.26 8.52
N ALA A 75 5.03 -14.83 7.67
CA ALA A 75 6.48 -14.76 7.84
C ALA A 75 6.99 -13.30 7.86
N ARG A 76 6.52 -12.45 6.93
CA ARG A 76 6.87 -11.01 6.91
C ARG A 76 6.41 -10.27 8.17
N ARG A 77 5.26 -10.63 8.74
CA ARG A 77 4.79 -10.04 10.01
C ARG A 77 5.67 -10.42 11.19
N GLU A 78 6.12 -11.68 11.24
CA GLU A 78 7.04 -12.16 12.27
C GLU A 78 8.41 -11.48 12.14
N GLU A 79 8.92 -11.32 10.91
CA GLU A 79 10.16 -10.59 10.63
C GLU A 79 10.06 -9.11 11.07
N LEU A 80 8.96 -8.43 10.74
CA LEU A 80 8.72 -7.05 11.19
C LEU A 80 8.58 -6.93 12.70
N ALA A 81 7.99 -7.93 13.37
CA ALA A 81 7.90 -7.96 14.82
C ALA A 81 9.30 -8.10 15.46
N ALA A 82 10.12 -9.01 14.94
CA ALA A 82 11.50 -9.21 15.38
C ALA A 82 12.38 -7.98 15.13
N ALA A 83 12.20 -7.28 14.01
CA ALA A 83 12.91 -6.04 13.71
C ALA A 83 12.59 -4.93 14.72
N ARG A 84 11.31 -4.77 15.08
CA ARG A 84 10.87 -3.79 16.09
C ARG A 84 11.40 -4.11 17.49
N GLU A 85 11.52 -5.39 17.83
CA GLU A 85 12.10 -5.80 19.11
C GLU A 85 13.59 -5.41 19.17
N LYS A 86 14.35 -5.69 18.10
CA LYS A 86 15.76 -5.27 18.00
C LYS A 86 15.95 -3.75 18.05
N GLU A 87 15.08 -3.00 17.39
CA GLU A 87 15.08 -1.53 17.44
C GLU A 87 14.82 -1.03 18.87
N GLY A 88 13.83 -1.60 19.56
CA GLY A 88 13.55 -1.28 20.95
C GLY A 88 14.68 -1.64 21.93
N GLU A 89 15.40 -2.74 21.68
CA GLU A 89 16.60 -3.11 22.43
C GLU A 89 17.75 -2.11 22.20
N GLN A 90 17.95 -1.69 20.95
CA GLN A 90 18.95 -0.70 20.60
C GLN A 90 18.66 0.65 21.28
N GLU A 91 17.42 1.14 21.21
CA GLU A 91 17.00 2.37 21.89
C GLU A 91 17.22 2.30 23.41
N ARG A 92 16.91 1.16 24.04
CA ARG A 92 17.19 0.93 25.48
C ARG A 92 18.69 0.95 25.76
N GLY A 93 19.50 0.34 24.90
CA GLY A 93 20.96 0.36 25.02
C GLY A 93 21.52 1.78 24.94
N ASP A 94 21.04 2.59 24.01
CA ASP A 94 21.51 3.98 23.83
C ASP A 94 21.03 4.91 24.95
N MET A 95 19.83 4.69 25.49
CA MET A 95 19.37 5.37 26.70
C MET A 95 20.23 5.02 27.92
N LEU A 96 20.61 3.75 28.10
CA LEU A 96 21.49 3.32 29.20
C LEU A 96 22.86 3.98 29.10
N LYS A 97 23.49 3.95 27.92
CA LYS A 97 24.78 4.64 27.68
C LYS A 97 24.67 6.14 27.96
N SER A 98 23.60 6.78 27.50
CA SER A 98 23.35 8.22 27.75
C SER A 98 23.19 8.52 29.24
N SER A 99 22.52 7.64 29.98
CA SER A 99 22.36 7.78 31.44
C SER A 99 23.68 7.62 32.19
N GLU A 100 24.58 6.77 31.69
CA GLU A 100 25.91 6.51 32.26
C GLU A 100 26.84 7.69 32.04
N VAL A 101 26.87 8.24 30.81
CA VAL A 101 27.58 9.50 30.49
C VAL A 101 27.10 10.64 31.41
N ARG A 102 25.79 10.75 31.65
CA ARG A 102 25.23 11.77 32.55
C ARG A 102 25.65 11.57 34.01
N LYS A 103 25.70 10.33 34.50
CA LYS A 103 26.21 10.00 35.85
C LYS A 103 27.68 10.35 36.00
N GLU A 104 28.49 10.01 35.00
CA GLU A 104 29.94 10.26 35.01
C GLU A 104 30.23 11.77 34.95
N SER A 105 29.52 12.51 34.09
CA SER A 105 29.58 13.97 34.05
C SER A 105 29.22 14.60 35.40
N SER A 106 28.15 14.15 36.05
CA SER A 106 27.76 14.64 37.38
C SER A 106 28.79 14.31 38.47
N LYS A 107 29.47 13.16 38.37
CA LYS A 107 30.55 12.80 39.30
C LYS A 107 31.76 13.73 39.14
N ARG A 108 32.16 14.03 37.90
CA ARG A 108 33.26 14.97 37.61
C ARG A 108 32.96 16.37 38.13
N GLU A 109 31.75 16.89 37.93
CA GLU A 109 31.35 18.20 38.48
C GLU A 109 31.44 18.25 40.01
N ARG A 110 31.10 17.15 40.71
CA ARG A 110 31.20 17.06 42.17
C ARG A 110 32.65 16.97 42.66
N GLU A 111 33.53 16.30 41.92
CA GLU A 111 34.96 16.23 42.23
C GLU A 111 35.63 17.59 42.01
N GLU A 112 35.35 18.29 40.91
CA GLU A 112 35.85 19.66 40.65
C GLU A 112 35.30 20.70 41.65
N GLY A 113 34.04 20.54 42.10
CA GLY A 113 33.44 21.43 43.10
C GLY A 113 34.04 21.29 44.51
N ARG A 114 34.65 20.15 44.85
CA ARG A 114 35.24 19.90 46.17
C ARG A 114 36.67 20.40 46.32
N THR A 115 37.45 20.50 45.25
CA THR A 115 38.82 21.06 45.30
C THR A 115 38.83 22.59 45.38
N SER A 116 37.68 23.25 45.29
CA SER A 116 37.57 24.72 45.21
C SER A 116 37.22 25.42 46.53
N LYS A 117 37.08 24.70 47.65
CA LYS A 117 36.64 25.28 48.94
C LYS A 117 37.68 25.38 50.06
N GLU A 118 38.90 24.91 49.84
CA GLU A 118 40.00 25.09 50.80
C GLU A 118 41.05 26.04 50.21
N GLY A 119 41.05 27.29 50.68
CA GLY A 119 42.09 28.24 50.27
C GLY A 119 41.70 29.71 50.21
N LYS A 120 40.86 30.22 51.11
CA LYS A 120 40.94 31.65 51.47
C LYS A 120 42.18 31.83 52.35
N ASN A 121 43.33 32.09 51.73
CA ASN A 121 44.51 32.60 52.41
C ASN A 121 44.89 33.96 51.80
N PRO A 122 44.73 35.08 52.52
CA PRO A 122 45.24 36.38 52.11
C PRO A 122 46.70 36.50 52.55
N LEU A 123 47.62 35.87 51.82
CA LEU A 123 49.05 36.15 51.96
C LEU A 123 49.63 36.56 50.62
N ARG A 124 49.51 37.86 50.38
CA ARG A 124 50.56 38.74 49.90
C ARG A 124 51.93 38.04 49.91
N ASN A 125 52.32 37.45 48.79
CA ASN A 125 53.67 36.96 48.59
C ASN A 125 54.26 37.62 47.34
N SER A 126 55.06 38.64 47.63
CA SER A 126 55.96 39.39 46.78
C SER A 126 57.09 38.50 46.26
N SER A 127 56.75 37.45 45.52
CA SER A 127 57.70 36.71 44.69
C SER A 127 57.47 37.11 43.24
N ARG A 128 58.14 38.21 42.85
CA ARG A 128 58.56 38.47 41.46
C ARG A 128 59.44 37.30 41.02
N ARG A 129 58.85 36.13 40.76
CA ARG A 129 59.46 35.12 39.92
C ARG A 129 59.63 35.79 38.57
N ARG A 130 60.88 35.94 38.17
CA ARG A 130 61.27 36.32 36.81
C ARG A 130 60.45 35.46 35.85
N ARG A 131 59.39 36.05 35.29
CA ARG A 131 58.57 35.42 34.25
C ARG A 131 59.53 35.19 33.10
N SER A 132 59.78 33.91 32.81
CA SER A 132 60.50 33.55 31.60
C SER A 132 59.66 34.08 30.43
N PRO A 133 60.22 34.94 29.55
CA PRO A 133 59.49 35.55 28.44
C PRO A 133 58.76 34.53 27.54
N ASN A 134 59.25 33.29 27.49
CA ASN A 134 58.74 32.25 26.61
C ASN A 134 57.37 31.69 27.01
N ARG A 135 56.93 31.82 28.28
CA ARG A 135 55.65 31.21 28.73
C ARG A 135 54.40 31.90 28.15
N SER A 136 54.50 33.19 27.80
CA SER A 136 53.39 33.90 27.17
C SER A 136 53.19 33.51 25.70
N GLU A 137 54.23 33.05 25.02
CA GLU A 137 54.15 32.63 23.62
C GLU A 137 53.46 31.26 23.51
N GLU A 138 53.85 30.30 24.35
CA GLU A 138 53.21 28.98 24.41
C GLU A 138 51.72 29.06 24.79
N GLU A 139 51.37 29.93 25.74
CA GLU A 139 49.98 30.11 26.17
C GLU A 139 49.13 30.79 25.07
N ASN A 140 49.72 31.68 24.27
CA ASN A 140 49.04 32.29 23.13
C ASN A 140 48.86 31.28 21.99
N GLN A 141 49.87 30.45 21.69
CA GLN A 141 49.77 29.39 20.69
C GLN A 141 48.70 28.35 21.05
N SER A 142 48.63 27.92 22.32
CA SER A 142 47.58 27.00 22.78
C SER A 142 46.18 27.60 22.62
N LYS A 143 46.00 28.89 22.95
CA LYS A 143 44.72 29.58 22.78
C LYS A 143 44.34 29.75 21.31
N GLU A 144 45.32 29.87 20.42
CA GLU A 144 45.09 29.99 18.98
C GLU A 144 44.67 28.64 18.39
N MET A 145 45.37 27.56 18.72
CA MET A 145 44.96 26.21 18.32
C MET A 145 43.57 25.82 18.84
N ASP A 146 43.23 26.16 20.09
CA ASP A 146 41.89 25.91 20.64
C ASP A 146 40.80 26.69 19.89
N LYS A 147 41.10 27.91 19.44
CA LYS A 147 40.17 28.70 18.63
C LYS A 147 39.99 28.08 17.25
N GLU A 148 41.06 27.65 16.60
CA GLU A 148 41.01 26.98 15.30
C GLU A 148 40.27 25.64 15.36
N LEU A 149 40.50 24.83 16.40
CA LEU A 149 39.75 23.59 16.62
C LEU A 149 38.26 23.87 16.84
N LYS A 150 37.92 24.90 17.61
CA LYS A 150 36.51 25.27 17.82
C LYS A 150 35.86 25.77 16.53
N THR A 151 36.54 26.59 15.73
CA THR A 151 35.97 27.12 14.48
C THR A 151 35.81 26.03 13.42
N THR A 152 36.77 25.12 13.31
CA THR A 152 36.70 23.95 12.40
C THR A 152 35.56 23.00 12.79
N MET A 153 35.45 22.63 14.07
CA MET A 153 34.37 21.78 14.55
C MET A 153 32.99 22.42 14.35
N ILE A 154 32.85 23.73 14.64
CA ILE A 154 31.59 24.46 14.39
C ILE A 154 31.26 24.49 12.89
N ARG A 155 32.26 24.64 12.01
CA ARG A 155 32.07 24.62 10.56
C ARG A 155 31.59 23.25 10.09
N GLU A 156 32.19 22.17 10.56
CA GLU A 156 31.80 20.79 10.21
C GLU A 156 30.39 20.47 10.70
N MET A 157 30.06 20.77 11.96
CA MET A 157 28.70 20.62 12.49
C MET A 157 27.67 21.41 11.68
N ARG A 158 28.02 22.60 11.18
CA ARG A 158 27.11 23.39 10.32
C ARG A 158 26.88 22.74 8.97
N GLU A 159 27.90 22.13 8.37
CA GLU A 159 27.74 21.40 7.11
C GLU A 159 26.94 20.11 7.31
N GLU A 160 27.17 19.36 8.38
CA GLU A 160 26.35 18.19 8.75
C GLU A 160 24.87 18.57 8.99
N ILE A 161 24.60 19.67 9.69
CA ILE A 161 23.23 20.16 9.86
C ILE A 161 22.60 20.53 8.51
N LYS A 162 23.37 21.07 7.56
CA LYS A 162 22.86 21.37 6.22
C LYS A 162 22.58 20.09 5.42
N THR A 163 23.42 19.06 5.51
CA THR A 163 23.18 17.78 4.82
C THR A 163 21.95 17.07 5.40
N LEU A 164 21.85 16.97 6.73
CA LEU A 164 20.68 16.39 7.40
C LEU A 164 19.37 17.10 7.04
N ARG A 165 19.39 18.43 6.88
CA ARG A 165 18.21 19.18 6.42
C ARG A 165 17.81 18.86 4.99
N LYS A 166 18.77 18.61 4.10
CA LYS A 166 18.50 18.20 2.72
C LYS A 166 17.93 16.79 2.67
N GLU A 167 18.52 15.86 3.41
CA GLU A 167 18.02 14.48 3.53
C GLU A 167 16.59 14.45 4.12
N LEU A 168 16.34 15.24 5.16
CA LEU A 168 14.99 15.37 5.73
C LEU A 168 13.97 15.96 4.75
N ALA A 169 14.39 16.86 3.85
CA ALA A 169 13.53 17.38 2.79
C ALA A 169 13.21 16.30 1.75
N ALA A 170 14.20 15.52 1.32
CA ALA A 170 14.02 14.41 0.39
C ALA A 170 13.07 13.33 0.96
N VAL A 171 13.28 12.91 2.21
CA VAL A 171 12.39 11.93 2.89
C VAL A 171 10.95 12.43 2.98
N ARG A 172 10.73 13.75 3.16
CA ARG A 172 9.37 14.33 3.15
C ARG A 172 8.74 14.29 1.76
N GLU A 173 9.52 14.48 0.72
CA GLU A 173 9.06 14.39 -0.67
C GLU A 173 8.67 12.95 -1.02
N GLU A 174 9.53 11.98 -0.74
CA GLU A 174 9.25 10.54 -0.91
C GLU A 174 7.99 10.10 -0.15
N ASN A 175 7.83 10.55 1.11
CA ASN A 175 6.61 10.27 1.88
C ASN A 175 5.37 10.91 1.25
N GLY A 176 5.52 12.08 0.63
CA GLY A 176 4.47 12.72 -0.15
C GLY A 176 4.05 11.91 -1.38
N GLU A 177 5.01 11.31 -2.08
CA GLU A 177 4.77 10.44 -3.24
C GLU A 177 4.12 9.13 -2.84
N LEU A 178 4.62 8.44 -1.81
CA LEU A 178 4.03 7.21 -1.28
C LEU A 178 2.57 7.40 -0.86
N ARG A 179 2.22 8.57 -0.30
CA ARG A 179 0.82 8.90 0.04
C ARG A 179 -0.06 9.04 -1.20
N LYS A 180 0.47 9.57 -2.31
CA LYS A 180 -0.26 9.66 -3.59
C LYS A 180 -0.47 8.28 -4.18
N GLU A 181 0.56 7.45 -4.23
CA GLU A 181 0.47 6.06 -4.71
C GLU A 181 -0.55 5.26 -3.89
N LEU A 182 -0.52 5.40 -2.57
CA LEU A 182 -1.50 4.75 -1.69
C LEU A 182 -2.94 5.22 -1.97
N ALA A 183 -3.14 6.49 -2.31
CA ALA A 183 -4.44 7.00 -2.71
C ALA A 183 -4.90 6.38 -4.04
N THR A 184 -4.03 6.30 -5.04
CA THR A 184 -4.31 5.65 -6.33
C THR A 184 -4.67 4.17 -6.16
N VAL A 185 -3.90 3.42 -5.36
CA VAL A 185 -4.20 1.99 -5.08
C VAL A 185 -5.58 1.84 -4.42
N ARG A 186 -5.96 2.74 -3.51
CA ARG A 186 -7.30 2.70 -2.89
C ARG A 186 -8.41 2.97 -3.91
N GLU A 187 -8.21 3.89 -4.84
CA GLU A 187 -9.17 4.15 -5.92
C GLU A 187 -9.31 2.95 -6.87
N GLU A 188 -8.19 2.32 -7.23
CA GLU A 188 -8.22 1.11 -8.05
C GLU A 188 -8.95 -0.05 -7.38
N MET A 189 -8.71 -0.26 -6.08
CA MET A 189 -9.39 -1.27 -5.27
C MET A 189 -10.91 -1.02 -5.26
N ARG A 190 -11.32 0.23 -5.02
CA ARG A 190 -12.73 0.63 -5.08
C ARG A 190 -13.33 0.37 -6.45
N GLY A 191 -12.62 0.72 -7.53
CA GLY A 191 -13.07 0.46 -8.90
C GLY A 191 -13.22 -1.04 -9.21
N ARG A 192 -12.36 -1.90 -8.65
CA ARG A 192 -12.48 -3.36 -8.78
C ARG A 192 -13.69 -3.89 -8.00
N GLU A 193 -13.94 -3.40 -6.79
CA GLU A 193 -15.12 -3.77 -6.00
C GLU A 193 -16.43 -3.39 -6.71
N GLU A 194 -16.52 -2.18 -7.26
CA GLU A 194 -17.69 -1.71 -8.02
C GLU A 194 -17.93 -2.57 -9.27
N LYS A 195 -16.86 -2.92 -10.02
CA LYS A 195 -16.95 -3.87 -11.16
C LYS A 195 -17.39 -5.26 -10.72
N GLY A 196 -16.92 -5.74 -9.56
CA GLY A 196 -17.33 -7.02 -8.98
C GLY A 196 -18.81 -7.03 -8.60
N GLN A 197 -19.30 -5.97 -7.96
CA GLN A 197 -20.71 -5.81 -7.61
C GLN A 197 -21.60 -5.75 -8.85
N PHE A 198 -21.17 -5.05 -9.92
CA PHE A 198 -21.89 -5.01 -11.18
C PHE A 198 -22.04 -6.40 -11.81
N LYS A 199 -20.93 -7.17 -11.90
CA LYS A 199 -20.97 -8.55 -12.41
C LYS A 199 -21.86 -9.46 -11.58
N LYS A 200 -21.81 -9.34 -10.25
CA LYS A 200 -22.68 -10.09 -9.33
C LYS A 200 -24.15 -9.75 -9.55
N ALA A 201 -24.49 -8.47 -9.71
CA ALA A 201 -25.85 -8.03 -9.99
C ALA A 201 -26.36 -8.53 -11.35
N ASP A 202 -25.54 -8.50 -12.40
CA ASP A 202 -25.90 -9.04 -13.72
C ASP A 202 -26.14 -10.55 -13.65
N TRP A 203 -25.24 -11.29 -12.98
CA TRP A 203 -25.39 -12.72 -12.78
C TRP A 203 -26.68 -13.07 -12.02
N MET A 204 -26.98 -12.35 -10.94
CA MET A 204 -28.24 -12.52 -10.19
C MET A 204 -29.48 -12.28 -11.05
N LYS A 205 -29.46 -11.27 -11.94
CA LYS A 205 -30.56 -11.04 -12.90
C LYS A 205 -30.72 -12.21 -13.87
N ARG A 206 -29.62 -12.75 -14.40
CA ARG A 206 -29.66 -13.92 -15.29
C ARG A 206 -30.21 -15.15 -14.60
N MET A 207 -29.77 -15.41 -13.36
CA MET A 207 -30.28 -16.52 -12.55
C MET A 207 -31.79 -16.40 -12.32
N LYS A 208 -32.27 -15.21 -11.95
CA LYS A 208 -33.70 -14.95 -11.77
C LYS A 208 -34.51 -15.18 -13.05
N MET A 209 -33.99 -14.78 -14.21
CA MET A 209 -34.64 -15.05 -15.50
C MET A 209 -34.68 -16.55 -15.85
N ILE A 210 -33.65 -17.31 -15.48
CA ILE A 210 -33.62 -18.77 -15.68
C ILE A 210 -34.66 -19.44 -14.79
N GLU A 211 -34.72 -19.04 -13.51
CA GLU A 211 -35.70 -19.53 -12.53
C GLU A 211 -37.14 -19.28 -13.00
N GLU A 212 -37.44 -18.06 -13.47
CA GLU A 212 -38.75 -17.73 -14.03
C GLU A 212 -39.07 -18.58 -15.27
N LYS A 213 -38.10 -18.81 -16.16
CA LYS A 213 -38.28 -19.69 -17.33
C LYS A 213 -38.54 -21.14 -16.93
N MET A 214 -37.88 -21.63 -15.88
CA MET A 214 -38.09 -22.98 -15.35
C MET A 214 -39.50 -23.10 -14.76
N GLU A 215 -39.95 -22.13 -13.97
CA GLU A 215 -41.30 -22.10 -13.41
C GLU A 215 -42.37 -22.06 -14.51
N GLN A 216 -42.15 -21.30 -15.59
CA GLN A 216 -43.03 -21.29 -16.75
C GLN A 216 -43.09 -22.64 -17.47
N ARG A 217 -41.96 -23.35 -17.58
CA ARG A 217 -41.91 -24.70 -18.17
C ARG A 217 -42.68 -25.70 -17.32
N GLU A 218 -42.49 -25.69 -16.00
CA GLU A 218 -43.25 -26.55 -15.09
C GLU A 218 -44.75 -26.28 -15.16
N LYS A 219 -45.17 -25.01 -15.19
CA LYS A 219 -46.58 -24.64 -15.36
C LYS A 219 -47.15 -25.16 -16.67
N LYS A 220 -46.39 -25.11 -17.77
CA LYS A 220 -46.80 -25.67 -19.07
C LYS A 220 -46.91 -27.19 -19.02
N GLU A 221 -45.94 -27.86 -18.41
CA GLU A 221 -45.93 -29.32 -18.26
C GLU A 221 -47.11 -29.81 -17.40
N ARG A 222 -47.40 -29.13 -16.28
CA ARG A 222 -48.59 -29.42 -15.46
C ARG A 222 -49.88 -29.29 -16.26
N LYS A 223 -50.03 -28.23 -17.08
CA LYS A 223 -51.20 -28.06 -17.96
C LYS A 223 -51.31 -29.19 -18.99
N ASN A 224 -50.19 -29.55 -19.63
CA ASN A 224 -50.17 -30.66 -20.58
C ASN A 224 -50.55 -31.99 -19.92
N ASN A 225 -50.03 -32.28 -18.73
CA ASN A 225 -50.36 -33.49 -17.99
C ASN A 225 -51.86 -33.55 -17.64
N VAL A 226 -52.47 -32.43 -17.22
CA VAL A 226 -53.92 -32.35 -16.98
C VAL A 226 -54.72 -32.62 -18.26
N ILE A 227 -54.30 -32.04 -19.39
CA ILE A 227 -54.94 -32.29 -20.69
C ILE A 227 -54.85 -33.78 -21.05
N THR A 228 -53.67 -34.40 -20.92
CA THR A 228 -53.48 -35.83 -21.17
C THR A 228 -54.36 -36.70 -20.28
N LEU A 229 -54.47 -36.39 -18.98
CA LEU A 229 -55.36 -37.11 -18.07
C LEU A 229 -56.85 -36.97 -18.46
N LEU A 230 -57.28 -35.79 -18.90
CA LEU A 230 -58.65 -35.59 -19.40
C LEU A 230 -58.91 -36.39 -20.69
N TYR A 231 -57.96 -36.44 -21.60
CA TYR A 231 -58.06 -37.27 -22.82
C TYR A 231 -58.16 -38.76 -22.49
N LEU A 232 -57.40 -39.24 -21.49
CA LEU A 232 -57.47 -40.63 -21.05
C LEU A 232 -58.78 -40.97 -20.31
N PHE A 233 -59.43 -39.98 -19.69
CA PHE A 233 -60.70 -40.19 -18.99
C PHE A 233 -61.92 -40.21 -19.93
N LEU A 234 -61.84 -39.49 -21.06
CA LEU A 234 -62.93 -39.38 -22.04
C LEU A 234 -62.96 -40.52 -23.08
N ASN A 235 -61.84 -41.21 -23.28
CA ASN A 235 -61.73 -42.38 -24.16
C ASN A 235 -61.97 -43.68 -23.38
#